data_AF-A0A950VFQ7-F1
#
_entry.id   AF-A0A950VFQ7-F1
#
_cell.length_a   1.000
_cell.length_b   1.000
_cell.length_c   1.000
_cell.angle_alpha   90.00
_cell.angle_beta   90.00
_cell.angle_gamma   90.00
#
_symmetry.space_group_name_H-M   'P 1'
#
loop_
_entity.id
_entity.type
_entity.pdbx_description
1 polymer ?
#
loop_
_entity_poly.entity_id
_entity_poly.type
_entity_poly.pdbx_seq_one_letter_code
_entity_poly.pdbx_strand_id
1 'polypeptide(L)'
;MDWERLAEDLRSHVERLARTPRTPETPAHQEAAQYIREQLQKAGFLVREEPFDEAGFEGTNLITQPIPDRSDLPLLIVGAHYDTKPATPGADDNASGVAAL
;
A
#
# COMPACT_ATOMS: atom_id res chain seq x y z
N MET A 1 24.17 -4.13 6.83
CA MET A 1 22.71 -4.12 6.63
C MET A 1 22.14 -4.80 7.86
N ASP A 2 21.30 -4.10 8.62
CA ASP A 2 20.70 -4.63 9.84
C ASP A 2 19.40 -5.37 9.45
N TRP A 3 19.55 -6.67 9.18
CA TRP A 3 18.45 -7.50 8.70
C TRP A 3 17.38 -7.75 9.76
N GLU A 4 17.76 -7.74 11.03
CA GLU A 4 16.81 -7.91 12.14
C GLU A 4 15.91 -6.68 12.23
N ARG A 5 16.50 -5.48 12.15
CA ARG A 5 15.73 -4.24 12.08
C ARG A 5 14.80 -4.18 10.88
N LEU A 6 15.28 -4.55 9.68
CA LEU A 6 14.42 -4.57 8.49
C LEU A 6 13.24 -5.55 8.65
N ALA A 7 13.52 -6.75 9.16
CA ALA A 7 12.47 -7.74 9.39
C ALA A 7 11.42 -7.25 10.40
N GLU A 8 11.85 -6.53 11.45
CA GLU A 8 10.96 -5.90 12.42
C GLU A 8 10.09 -4.81 11.78
N ASP A 9 10.71 -3.91 11.00
CA ASP A 9 10.01 -2.82 10.31
C ASP A 9 8.94 -3.40 9.36
N LEU A 10 9.30 -4.39 8.53
CA LEU A 10 8.37 -5.10 7.63
C LEU A 10 7.24 -5.78 8.39
N ARG A 11 7.56 -6.49 9.48
CA ARG A 11 6.55 -7.17 10.31
C ARG A 11 5.57 -6.16 10.91
N SER A 12 6.05 -5.00 11.35
CA SER A 12 5.21 -3.95 11.91
C SER A 12 4.18 -3.41 10.91
N HIS A 13 4.56 -3.26 9.63
CA HIS A 13 3.65 -2.87 8.55
C HIS A 13 2.58 -3.93 8.30
N VAL A 14 2.98 -5.21 8.22
CA VAL A 14 2.05 -6.32 8.03
C VAL A 14 1.06 -6.41 9.20
N GLU A 15 1.55 -6.39 10.44
CA GLU A 15 0.71 -6.43 11.63
C GLU A 15 -0.23 -5.24 11.71
N ARG A 16 0.19 -4.04 11.29
CA ARG A 16 -0.67 -2.85 11.26
C ARG A 16 -1.80 -2.98 10.24
N LEU A 17 -1.49 -3.45 9.04
CA LEU A 17 -2.45 -3.58 7.94
C LEU A 17 -3.37 -4.80 8.10
N ALA A 18 -2.92 -5.85 8.78
CA ALA A 18 -3.68 -7.09 8.95
C ALA A 18 -4.54 -7.14 10.24
N ARG A 19 -4.64 -6.04 11.00
CA ARG A 19 -5.43 -5.99 12.25
C ARG A 19 -6.92 -6.23 12.01
N THR A 20 -7.43 -5.72 10.90
CA THR A 20 -8.83 -5.79 10.50
C THR A 20 -8.90 -5.99 8.98
N PRO A 21 -9.92 -6.70 8.46
CA PRO A 21 -10.14 -6.78 7.03
C PRO A 21 -10.24 -5.38 6.40
N ARG A 22 -9.49 -5.15 5.33
CA ARG A 22 -9.48 -3.91 4.53
C ARG A 22 -10.38 -4.09 3.31
N THR A 23 -11.61 -4.53 3.52
CA THR A 23 -12.58 -4.69 2.44
C THR A 23 -12.92 -3.31 1.85
N PRO A 24 -13.01 -3.15 0.52
CA PRO A 24 -13.37 -1.86 -0.10
C PRO A 24 -14.58 -1.20 0.56
N GLU A 25 -14.63 0.14 0.50
CA GLU A 25 -15.70 0.99 1.05
C GLU A 25 -15.84 0.97 2.59
N THR A 26 -15.06 0.16 3.30
CA THR A 26 -15.04 0.16 4.77
C THR A 26 -14.12 1.25 5.35
N PRO A 27 -14.36 1.71 6.59
CA PRO A 27 -13.43 2.60 7.28
C PRO A 27 -12.02 2.02 7.39
N ALA A 28 -11.89 0.70 7.61
CA ALA A 28 -10.58 0.04 7.68
C ALA A 28 -9.79 0.12 6.37
N HIS A 29 -10.47 0.08 5.22
CA HIS A 29 -9.85 0.28 3.92
C HIS A 29 -9.35 1.72 3.72
N GLN A 30 -10.15 2.71 4.15
CA GLN A 30 -9.75 4.13 4.13
C GLN A 30 -8.56 4.41 5.06
N GLU A 31 -8.57 3.84 6.27
CA GLU A 31 -7.46 3.94 7.22
C GLU A 31 -6.18 3.27 6.68
N ALA A 32 -6.31 2.15 5.98
CA ALA A 32 -5.18 1.50 5.32
C ALA A 32 -4.59 2.39 4.21
N ALA A 33 -5.43 2.97 3.35
CA ALA A 33 -4.98 3.90 2.31
C ALA A 33 -4.26 5.11 2.91
N GLN A 34 -4.81 5.71 3.97
CA GLN A 34 -4.17 6.82 4.68
C GLN A 34 -2.80 6.40 5.24
N TYR A 35 -2.73 5.26 5.92
CA TYR A 35 -1.48 4.77 6.49
C TYR A 35 -0.40 4.56 5.42
N ILE A 36 -0.74 3.90 4.31
CA ILE A 36 0.20 3.62 3.22
C ILE A 36 0.68 4.93 2.60
N ARG A 37 -0.23 5.87 2.36
CA ARG A 37 0.11 7.21 1.87
C ARG A 37 1.11 7.91 2.78
N GLU A 38 0.90 7.88 4.10
CA GLU A 38 1.81 8.49 5.06
C GLU A 38 3.19 7.83 5.08
N GLN A 39 3.28 6.51 4.94
CA GLN A 39 4.58 5.82 4.87
C GLN A 39 5.34 6.14 3.59
N LEU A 40 4.67 6.13 2.43
CA LEU A 40 5.27 6.52 1.15
C LEU A 40 5.76 7.96 1.17
N GLN A 41 5.00 8.88 1.79
CA GLN A 41 5.42 10.27 1.98
C GLN A 41 6.65 10.39 2.89
N LYS A 42 6.72 9.61 3.98
CA LYS A 42 7.91 9.54 4.86
C LYS A 42 9.14 9.00 4.12
N ALA A 43 8.94 8.10 3.16
CA ALA A 43 9.99 7.60 2.29
C ALA A 43 10.43 8.61 1.20
N GLY A 44 9.74 9.75 1.08
CA GLY A 44 10.10 10.85 0.17
C GLY A 44 9.31 10.87 -1.15
N PHE A 45 8.30 10.02 -1.31
CA PHE A 45 7.47 10.03 -2.51
C PHE A 45 6.38 11.10 -2.47
N LEU A 46 6.11 11.71 -3.62
CA LEU A 46 4.86 12.41 -3.86
C LEU A 46 3.79 11.38 -4.24
N VAL A 47 2.72 11.31 -3.45
CA VAL A 47 1.63 10.35 -3.62
C VAL A 47 0.37 11.06 -4.12
N ARG A 48 -0.16 10.60 -5.24
CA ARG A 48 -1.45 11.01 -5.79
C ARG A 48 -2.48 9.90 -5.56
N GLU A 49 -3.66 10.31 -5.09
CA GLU A 49 -4.83 9.44 -5.06
C GLU A 49 -5.52 9.45 -6.43
N GLU A 50 -5.86 8.26 -6.92
CA GLU A 50 -6.61 8.05 -8.16
C GLU A 50 -7.86 7.22 -7.85
N PRO A 51 -9.01 7.87 -7.65
CA PRO A 51 -10.29 7.19 -7.47
C PRO A 51 -10.64 6.38 -8.71
N PHE A 52 -11.27 5.23 -8.50
CA PHE A 52 -11.87 4.41 -9.55
C PHE A 52 -13.22 3.86 -9.09
N ASP A 53 -14.06 3.56 -10.08
CA ASP A 53 -15.34 2.87 -9.91
C ASP A 53 -15.39 1.79 -11.01
N GLU A 54 -15.08 0.55 -10.61
CA GLU A 54 -14.92 -0.59 -11.50
C GLU A 54 -15.55 -1.82 -10.83
N ALA A 55 -16.20 -2.67 -11.62
CA ALA A 55 -16.80 -3.93 -11.15
C ALA A 55 -17.75 -3.83 -9.93
N GLY A 56 -18.35 -2.65 -9.71
CA GLY A 56 -19.33 -2.42 -8.63
C GLY A 56 -18.72 -2.12 -7.26
N PHE A 57 -17.47 -1.65 -7.22
CA PHE A 57 -16.82 -1.18 -6.00
C PHE A 57 -16.11 0.16 -6.26
N GLU A 58 -16.29 1.11 -5.35
CA GLU A 58 -15.49 2.33 -5.32
C GLU A 58 -14.17 2.08 -4.58
N GLY A 59 -13.06 2.53 -5.16
CA GLY A 59 -11.74 2.39 -4.58
C GLY A 59 -10.80 3.53 -4.96
N THR A 60 -9.62 3.52 -4.37
CA THR A 60 -8.59 4.54 -4.61
C THR A 60 -7.24 3.89 -4.81
N ASN A 61 -6.59 4.14 -5.94
CA ASN A 61 -5.19 3.78 -6.13
C ASN A 61 -4.29 4.86 -5.51
N LEU A 62 -3.18 4.45 -4.91
CA LEU A 62 -2.12 5.33 -4.43
C LEU A 62 -0.95 5.25 -5.41
N ILE A 63 -0.70 6.34 -6.13
CA ILE A 63 0.29 6.38 -7.21
C ILE A 63 1.42 7.32 -6.81
N THR A 64 2.65 6.80 -6.77
CA THR A 64 3.85 7.60 -6.54
C THR A 64 4.38 8.19 -7.85
N GLN A 65 5.01 9.36 -7.78
CA GLN A 65 5.85 9.85 -8.87
C GLN A 65 7.17 9.07 -8.95
N PRO A 66 7.73 8.85 -10.15
CA PRO A 66 9.03 8.21 -10.30
C PRO A 66 10.14 9.06 -9.66
N ILE A 67 11.13 8.38 -9.07
CA ILE A 67 12.33 9.02 -8.51
C ILE A 67 13.56 8.30 -9.09
N PRO A 68 14.40 8.97 -9.92
CA PRO A 68 14.25 10.34 -10.39
C PRO A 68 13.13 10.47 -11.44
N ASP A 69 12.45 11.62 -11.46
CA ASP A 69 11.48 11.95 -12.51
C ASP A 69 12.22 12.39 -13.78
N ARG A 70 12.60 11.41 -14.61
CA ARG A 70 13.20 11.67 -15.92
C ARG A 70 12.51 10.87 -17.02
N SER A 71 12.03 11.58 -18.03
CA SER A 71 11.36 11.02 -19.21
C SER A 71 12.30 10.32 -20.19
N ASP A 72 13.62 10.45 -20.04
CA ASP A 72 14.63 9.78 -20.87
C ASP A 72 15.01 8.38 -20.35
N LEU A 73 14.48 7.96 -19.20
CA LEU A 73 14.64 6.62 -18.64
C LEU A 73 13.38 5.78 -18.85
N PRO A 74 13.49 4.44 -19.00
CA PRO A 74 12.34 3.56 -18.93
C PRO A 74 11.65 3.67 -17.57
N LEU A 75 10.32 3.78 -17.56
CA LEU A 75 9.52 3.77 -16.35
C LEU A 75 9.38 2.32 -15.83
N LEU A 76 9.86 2.06 -14.61
CA LEU A 76 9.58 0.83 -13.88
C LEU A 76 8.46 1.10 -12.87
N ILE A 77 7.42 0.28 -12.91
CA ILE A 77 6.30 0.30 -11.97
C ILE A 77 6.37 -0.96 -11.12
N VAL A 78 6.31 -0.80 -9.81
CA VAL A 78 6.16 -1.88 -8.82
C VAL A 78 4.90 -1.55 -8.02
N GLY A 79 4.09 -2.56 -7.70
CA GLY A 79 2.83 -2.34 -7.00
C GLY A 79 2.35 -3.55 -6.23
N ALA A 80 1.45 -3.30 -5.29
CA ALA A 80 0.79 -4.27 -4.44
C ALA A 80 -0.63 -3.76 -4.15
N HIS A 81 -1.64 -4.63 -4.22
CA HIS A 81 -2.99 -4.26 -3.78
C HIS A 81 -3.06 -4.25 -2.25
N TYR A 82 -3.88 -3.36 -1.69
CA TYR A 82 -3.97 -3.16 -0.23
C TYR A 82 -5.35 -3.48 0.34
N ASP A 83 -6.33 -3.80 -0.50
CA ASP A 83 -7.61 -4.33 -0.09
C ASP A 83 -7.49 -5.80 0.34
N THR A 84 -8.55 -6.34 0.93
CA THR A 84 -8.63 -7.74 1.32
C THR A 84 -9.99 -8.31 0.98
N LYS A 85 -10.08 -9.64 0.80
CA LYS A 85 -11.36 -10.33 0.81
C LYS A 85 -12.09 -10.13 2.14
N PRO A 86 -13.44 -10.09 2.14
CA PRO A 86 -14.23 -10.02 3.35
C PRO A 86 -13.86 -11.12 4.35
N ALA A 87 -13.88 -10.79 5.64
CA ALA A 87 -13.55 -11.69 6.75
C ALA A 87 -12.13 -12.30 6.74
N THR A 88 -11.22 -11.81 5.89
CA THR A 88 -9.81 -12.18 5.91
C THR A 88 -8.94 -11.05 6.46
N PRO A 89 -7.92 -11.33 7.29
CA PRO A 89 -6.99 -10.30 7.74
C PRO A 89 -6.09 -9.79 6.60
N GLY A 90 -5.83 -10.62 5.59
CA GLY A 90 -5.02 -10.28 4.43
C GLY A 90 -3.56 -9.95 4.75
N ALA A 91 -2.96 -10.70 5.67
CA ALA A 91 -1.55 -10.55 6.03
C ALA A 91 -0.63 -10.91 4.85
N ASP A 92 -0.81 -12.09 4.28
CA ASP A 92 -0.05 -12.52 3.09
C ASP A 92 -0.69 -12.02 1.79
N ASP A 93 -2.02 -11.94 1.74
CA ASP A 93 -2.80 -11.43 0.61
C ASP A 93 -3.56 -10.15 1.02
N ASN A 94 -2.94 -8.97 0.97
CA ASN A 94 -1.60 -8.69 0.45
C ASN A 94 -0.84 -7.62 1.26
N ALA A 95 -0.98 -7.62 2.59
CA ALA A 95 -0.19 -6.71 3.44
C ALA A 95 1.33 -6.95 3.31
N SER A 96 1.76 -8.19 3.09
CA SER A 96 3.17 -8.56 2.88
C SER A 96 3.76 -7.86 1.65
N GLY A 97 3.03 -7.87 0.52
CA GLY A 97 3.42 -7.16 -0.69
C GLY A 97 3.49 -5.65 -0.48
N VAL A 98 2.50 -5.07 0.21
CA VAL A 98 2.51 -3.63 0.53
C VAL A 98 3.67 -3.25 1.44
N ALA A 99 3.99 -4.07 2.44
CA ALA A 99 5.10 -3.80 3.37
C ALA A 99 6.47 -3.82 2.67
N ALA A 100 6.62 -4.59 1.59
CA ALA A 100 7.87 -4.74 0.87
C ALA A 100 8.17 -3.61 -0.14
N LEU A 101 7.19 -2.73 -0.43
CA LEU A 101 7.35 -1.56 -1.30
C LEU A 101 8.13 -0.44 -0.59
#